data_AF-A0A0F7KL49-F1
#
_entry.id   AF-A0A0F7KL49-F1
#
_cell.length_a   1.000
_cell.length_b   1.000
_cell.length_c   1.000
_cell.angle_alpha   90.00
_cell.angle_beta   90.00
_cell.angle_gamma   90.00
#
_symmetry.space_group_name_H-M   'P 1'
#
loop_
_entity.id
_entity.type
_entity.pdbx_description
1 polymer ?
#
loop_
_entity_poly.entity_id
_entity_poly.type
_entity_poly.pdbx_seq_one_letter_code
_entity_poly.pdbx_strand_id
1 'polypeptide(L)' 'MLALSPLTGCWLLAGAGAAGGAYEYKHKDQLDKLEADFKAGKMTRDEYLKRKQEIEKGSLLY' A
#
# COMPACT_ATOMS: atom_id res chain seq x y z
N MET A 1 -30.24 21.42 30.49
CA MET A 1 -29.55 21.16 29.21
C MET A 1 -28.98 19.75 29.28
N LEU A 2 -29.55 18.81 28.51
CA LEU A 2 -29.15 17.40 28.49
C LEU A 2 -27.71 17.24 27.99
N ALA A 3 -26.97 16.36 28.65
CA ALA A 3 -25.71 15.80 28.16
C ALA A 3 -25.98 14.76 27.05
N LEU A 4 -25.22 14.79 25.95
CA LEU A 4 -24.99 13.63 25.08
C LEU A 4 -23.64 13.76 24.33
N SER A 5 -22.93 12.65 24.28
CA SER A 5 -21.51 12.39 24.06
C SER A 5 -20.87 12.81 22.70
N PRO A 6 -19.51 12.86 22.61
CA PRO A 6 -18.75 13.17 21.40
C PRO A 6 -18.43 11.90 20.60
N LEU A 7 -18.81 11.79 19.32
CA LEU A 7 -18.28 10.73 18.41
C LEU A 7 -18.67 10.88 16.94
N THR A 8 -18.94 12.09 16.44
CA THR A 8 -19.25 12.29 15.02
C THR A 8 -18.08 12.97 14.30
N GLY A 9 -17.33 12.18 13.55
CA GLY A 9 -16.87 12.65 12.24
C GLY A 9 -15.38 12.72 11.95
N CYS A 10 -14.54 11.83 12.50
CA CYS A 10 -13.15 11.68 12.03
C CYS A 10 -13.04 10.82 10.74
N TRP A 11 -13.94 11.01 9.77
CA TRP A 11 -13.97 10.22 8.52
C TRP A 11 -13.84 11.07 7.25
N LEU A 12 -13.67 12.40 7.36
CA LEU A 12 -13.71 13.32 6.22
C LEU A 12 -12.38 14.07 5.97
N LEU A 13 -11.25 13.51 6.39
CA LEU A 13 -9.91 14.08 6.10
C LEU A 13 -8.97 13.10 5.37
N ALA A 14 -9.52 12.04 4.78
CA ALA A 14 -8.77 11.07 3.97
C ALA A 14 -9.19 11.05 2.49
N GLY A 15 -9.73 12.16 1.95
CA GLY A 15 -10.21 12.19 0.58
C GLY A 15 -10.15 13.57 -0.04
N ALA A 16 -9.02 13.89 -0.67
CA ALA A 16 -8.89 14.77 -1.85
C ALA A 16 -7.42 15.20 -2.13
N GLY A 17 -6.46 14.95 -1.22
CA GLY A 17 -5.06 15.41 -1.38
C GLY A 17 -3.96 14.35 -1.46
N ALA A 18 -4.26 13.06 -1.27
CA ALA A 18 -3.26 12.00 -1.09
C ALA A 18 -3.11 11.00 -2.26
N ALA A 19 -3.78 11.24 -3.40
CA ALA A 19 -3.88 10.24 -4.46
C ALA A 19 -2.62 10.13 -5.35
N GLY A 20 -1.75 11.15 -5.40
CA GLY A 20 -0.56 11.15 -6.25
C GLY A 20 0.66 10.45 -5.62
N GLY A 21 1.15 10.96 -4.49
CA GLY A 21 2.42 10.47 -3.91
C GLY A 21 2.31 9.26 -2.97
N ALA A 22 1.16 9.02 -2.34
CA ALA A 22 1.00 7.87 -1.46
C ALA A 22 0.84 6.53 -2.23
N TYR A 23 0.32 6.59 -3.45
CA TYR A 23 0.18 5.41 -4.32
C TYR A 23 1.57 4.90 -4.71
N GLU A 24 2.46 5.80 -5.12
CA GLU A 24 3.85 5.50 -5.50
C GLU A 24 4.64 4.90 -4.33
N TYR A 25 4.51 5.46 -3.12
CA TYR A 25 5.21 4.96 -1.94
C TYR A 25 4.77 3.54 -1.54
N LYS A 26 3.48 3.23 -1.68
CA LYS A 26 2.95 1.89 -1.34
C LYS A 26 3.50 0.81 -2.28
N HIS A 27 3.62 1.08 -3.58
CA HIS A 27 4.21 0.12 -4.52
C HIS A 27 5.68 -0.15 -4.22
N LYS A 28 6.43 0.90 -3.84
CA LYS A 28 7.84 0.76 -3.45
C LYS A 28 8.01 -0.13 -2.22
N ASP A 29 7.24 0.11 -1.16
CA ASP A 29 7.29 -0.70 0.07
C ASP A 29 6.94 -2.18 -0.20
N GLN A 30 5.96 -2.43 -1.07
CA GLN A 30 5.59 -3.79 -1.47
C GLN A 30 6.71 -4.49 -2.25
N LEU A 31 7.41 -3.79 -3.15
CA LEU A 31 8.56 -4.34 -3.88
C LEU A 31 9.75 -4.60 -2.95
N ASP A 32 10.07 -3.67 -2.06
CA ASP A 32 11.19 -3.79 -1.12
C ASP A 32 10.97 -4.99 -0.18
N LYS A 33 9.75 -5.18 0.33
CA LYS A 33 9.38 -6.35 1.13
C LYS A 33 9.45 -7.65 0.34
N LEU A 34 8.96 -7.64 -0.91
CA LEU A 34 9.02 -8.80 -1.80
C LEU A 34 10.47 -9.23 -2.06
N GLU A 35 11.36 -8.27 -2.30
CA GLU A 35 12.79 -8.53 -2.51
C GLU A 35 13.47 -9.05 -1.23
N ALA A 36 13.14 -8.50 -0.07
CA ALA A 36 13.65 -8.98 1.21
C ALA A 36 13.26 -10.44 1.48
N ASP A 37 12.00 -10.81 1.22
CA ASP A 37 11.52 -12.18 1.40
C ASP A 37 12.17 -13.16 0.41
N PHE A 38 12.46 -12.72 -0.83
CA PHE A 38 13.23 -13.51 -1.79
C PHE A 38 14.69 -13.71 -1.33
N LYS A 39 15.37 -12.64 -0.90
CA LYS A 39 16.73 -12.71 -0.36
C LYS A 39 16.83 -13.57 0.91
N ALA A 40 15.77 -13.60 1.71
CA ALA A 40 15.66 -14.47 2.88
C ALA A 40 15.35 -15.93 2.54
N GLY A 41 15.19 -16.29 1.25
CA GLY A 41 14.90 -17.65 0.80
C GLY A 41 13.49 -18.13 1.12
N LYS A 42 12.56 -17.21 1.43
CA LYS A 42 11.16 -17.54 1.77
C LYS A 42 10.29 -17.83 0.55
N MET A 43 10.78 -17.53 -0.65
CA MET A 43 10.10 -17.81 -1.91
C MET A 43 11.08 -18.21 -2.99
N THR A 44 10.57 -18.94 -3.97
CA THR A 44 11.30 -19.30 -5.17
C THR A 44 11.40 -18.12 -6.13
N ARG A 45 12.33 -18.21 -7.09
CA ARG A 45 12.53 -17.17 -8.12
C ARG A 45 11.27 -16.94 -8.97
N ASP A 46 10.54 -17.99 -9.31
CA ASP A 46 9.34 -17.88 -10.14
C ASP A 46 8.20 -17.17 -9.39
N GLU A 47 8.03 -17.47 -8.10
CA GLU A 47 7.07 -16.78 -7.23
C GLU A 47 7.39 -15.30 -7.07
N TYR A 48 8.68 -14.97 -6.90
CA TYR A 48 9.16 -13.58 -6.87
C TYR A 48 8.80 -12.84 -8.15
N LEU A 49 9.14 -13.40 -9.32
CA LEU A 49 8.88 -12.77 -10.62
C LEU A 49 7.39 -12.55 -10.88
N LYS A 50 6.56 -13.55 -10.55
CA LYS A 50 5.10 -13.44 -10.72
C LYS A 50 4.52 -12.32 -9.85
N ARG A 51 4.88 -12.27 -8.57
CA ARG A 51 4.39 -11.21 -7.65
C ARG A 51 4.92 -9.83 -8.00
N LYS A 52 6.18 -9.74 -8.46
CA LYS A 52 6.77 -8.48 -8.93
C LYS A 52 5.95 -7.91 -10.09
N GLN A 53 5.63 -8.75 -11.08
CA GLN A 53 4.80 -8.34 -12.23
C GLN A 53 3.38 -7.92 -11.82
N GLU A 54 2.77 -8.57 -10.83
CA GLU A 54 1.44 -8.18 -10.33
C GLU A 54 1.46 -6.80 -9.66
N ILE A 55 2.50 -6.50 -8.86
CA ILE A 55 2.68 -5.20 -8.21
C ILE A 55 2.98 -4.11 -9.24
N GLU A 56 3.82 -4.41 -10.24
CA GLU A 56 4.17 -3.49 -11.32
C GLU A 56 2.96 -3.16 -12.21
N LYS A 57 2.14 -4.16 -12.59
CA LYS A 57 0.90 -3.95 -13.37
C LYS A 57 -0.16 -3.12 -12.63
N GLY A 58 -0.16 -3.17 -11.30
CA GLY A 58 -1.06 -2.36 -10.47
C GLY A 58 -0.54 -0.93 -10.24
N SER A 59 0.70 -0.63 -10.64
CA SER A 59 1.30 0.69 -10.47
C SER A 59 0.85 1.62 -11.60
N LEU A 60 0.39 2.82 -11.24
CA LEU A 60 0.05 3.87 -12.20
C LEU A 60 1.28 4.50 -12.88
N LEU A 61 2.49 4.12 -12.45
CA LEU A 61 3.78 4.63 -12.95
C LEU A 61 4.46 3.71 -13.98
N TYR A 62 3.81 2.65 -14.46
CA TYR A 62 4.41 1.74 -15.45
C TYR A 62 3.62 1.66 -16.76
#